data_AF-A0A7Y9S1H2-F1
#
_entry.id   AF-A0A7Y9S1H2-F1
#
_cell.length_a   1.000
_cell.length_b   1.000
_cell.length_c   1.000
_cell.angle_alpha   90.00
_cell.angle_beta   90.00
_cell.angle_gamma   90.00
#
_symmetry.space_group_name_H-M   'P 1'
#
loop_
_entity.id
_entity.type
_entity.pdbx_description
1 polymer ?
#
loop_
_entity_poly.entity_id
_entity_poly.type
_entity_poly.pdbx_seq_one_letter_code
_entity_poly.pdbx_strand_id
1 'polypeptide(L)' 'MSDIRVSYDESANAAYIELTDIGAGDSAQMYACDPVAVGGMINLDFNSEGRLIGIEVLDARRMLPVELLRPDGAQ' A
#
# COMPACT_ATOMS: atom_id res chain seq x y z
N MET A 1 -4.06 -19.36 2.87
CA MET A 1 -2.99 -18.36 3.05
C MET A 1 -3.54 -17.08 2.48
N SER A 2 -3.46 -15.96 3.20
CA SER A 2 -3.78 -14.66 2.61
C SER A 2 -2.65 -14.34 1.64
N ASP A 3 -2.96 -14.22 0.36
CA ASP A 3 -1.99 -13.77 -0.62
C ASP A 3 -1.85 -12.25 -0.48
N ILE A 4 -0.62 -11.80 -0.21
CA ILE A 4 -0.31 -10.36 -0.22
C ILE A 4 -0.20 -9.95 -1.68
N ARG A 5 -0.93 -8.89 -2.06
CA ARG A 5 -0.90 -8.34 -3.42
C ARG A 5 -0.32 -6.95 -3.40
N VAL A 6 0.58 -6.67 -4.34
CA VAL A 6 1.06 -5.31 -4.60
C VAL A 6 0.51 -4.84 -5.93
N SER A 7 -0.08 -3.64 -5.93
CA SER A 7 -0.43 -2.91 -7.13
C SER A 7 0.40 -1.64 -7.20
N TYR A 8 0.85 -1.28 -8.41
CA TYR A 8 1.65 -0.09 -8.64
C TYR A 8 1.08 0.69 -9.81
N ASP A 9 0.70 1.95 -9.56
CA ASP A 9 0.33 2.92 -10.58
C ASP A 9 1.56 3.76 -10.95
N GLU A 10 2.10 3.47 -12.12
CA GLU A 10 3.29 4.14 -12.64
C GLU A 10 3.07 5.64 -12.89
N SER A 11 1.85 6.03 -13.28
CA SER A 11 1.49 7.40 -13.61
C SER A 11 1.39 8.27 -12.36
N ALA A 12 0.83 7.73 -11.29
CA ALA A 12 0.74 8.38 -9.99
C ALA A 12 2.04 8.24 -9.16
N ASN A 13 2.95 7.34 -9.55
CA ASN A 13 4.09 6.92 -8.73
C ASN A 13 3.63 6.50 -7.32
N ALA A 14 2.58 5.67 -7.28
CA ALA A 14 1.92 5.24 -6.05
C ALA A 14 1.71 3.72 -6.07
N ALA A 15 1.87 3.08 -4.92
CA ALA A 15 1.65 1.65 -4.78
C ALA A 15 0.69 1.37 -3.63
N TYR A 16 -0.07 0.29 -3.77
CA TYR A 16 -0.94 -0.22 -2.73
C TYR A 16 -0.61 -1.68 -2.42
N ILE A 17 -0.40 -1.98 -1.15
CA ILE A 17 -0.09 -3.32 -0.65
C ILE A 17 -1.34 -3.83 0.08
N GLU A 18 -2.05 -4.78 -0.51
CA GLU A 18 -3.21 -5.43 0.06
C GLU A 18 -2.76 -6.63 0.91
N LEU A 19 -3.19 -6.67 2.18
CA LEU A 19 -2.87 -7.77 3.11
C LEU A 19 -3.95 -8.87 3.12
N THR A 20 -5.07 -8.59 2.46
CA THR A 20 -6.25 -9.43 2.25
C THR A 20 -6.98 -8.91 1.03
N ASP A 21 -7.94 -9.65 0.47
CA ASP A 21 -8.84 -9.08 -0.55
C ASP A 21 -9.60 -7.87 0.04
N ILE A 22 -9.48 -6.71 -0.60
CA ILE A 22 -10.13 -5.47 -0.20
C ILE A 22 -11.19 -5.08 -1.25
N GLY A 23 -12.45 -5.06 -0.83
CA GLY A 23 -13.58 -4.56 -1.60
C GLY A 23 -13.87 -3.07 -1.40
N ALA A 24 -14.78 -2.54 -2.21
CA ALA A 24 -15.24 -1.17 -2.07
C ALA A 24 -15.92 -0.95 -0.71
N GLY A 25 -15.39 -0.02 0.09
CA GLY A 25 -15.91 0.30 1.42
C GLY A 25 -15.27 -0.48 2.57
N ASP A 26 -14.30 -1.36 2.28
CA ASP A 26 -13.62 -2.13 3.32
C ASP A 26 -12.59 -1.30 4.11
N SER A 27 -11.97 -0.28 3.49
CA SER A 27 -11.21 0.73 4.25
C SER A 27 -12.18 1.68 4.94
N ALA A 28 -12.24 1.56 6.27
CA ALA A 28 -13.08 2.37 7.13
C ALA A 28 -12.31 3.52 7.77
N GLN A 29 -11.01 3.35 8.03
CA GLN A 29 -10.14 4.35 8.67
C GLN A 29 -8.76 4.33 8.03
N MET A 30 -8.16 5.50 7.87
CA MET A 30 -6.81 5.67 7.32
C MET A 30 -5.95 6.46 8.30
N TYR A 31 -4.76 5.95 8.61
CA TYR A 31 -3.78 6.64 9.45
C TYR A 31 -2.47 6.81 8.70
N ALA A 32 -1.98 8.05 8.62
CA ALA A 32 -0.68 8.34 8.04
C ALA A 32 0.45 8.08 9.04
N CYS A 33 1.55 7.49 8.58
CA CYS A 33 2.84 7.61 9.25
C CYS A 33 3.25 9.09 9.34
N ASP A 34 4.09 9.45 10.31
CA ASP A 34 4.67 10.80 10.37
C ASP A 34 5.49 11.06 9.09
N PRO A 35 5.06 11.99 8.22
CA PRO A 35 5.69 12.18 6.92
C PRO A 35 7.09 12.78 7.00
N VAL A 36 7.42 13.47 8.09
CA VAL A 36 8.76 14.02 8.32
C VAL A 36 9.70 12.92 8.77
N ALA A 37 9.28 12.07 9.70
CA ALA A 37 10.11 10.99 10.22
C ALA A 37 10.40 9.90 9.16
N VAL A 38 9.40 9.55 8.35
CA VAL A 38 9.56 8.54 7.28
C VAL A 38 10.07 9.16 5.96
N GLY A 39 10.04 10.49 5.85
CA GLY A 39 10.45 11.21 4.65
C GLY A 39 9.56 10.90 3.44
N GLY A 40 8.24 10.76 3.62
CA GLY A 40 7.29 10.41 2.55
C GLY A 40 5.88 10.20 3.08
N MET A 41 4.93 9.89 2.20
CA MET A 41 3.55 9.60 2.59
C MET A 41 3.28 8.10 2.53
N ILE A 42 3.02 7.51 3.69
CA ILE A 42 2.60 6.12 3.86
C ILE A 42 1.32 6.15 4.68
N ASN A 43 0.24 5.59 4.14
CA ASN A 43 -1.04 5.50 4.80
C ASN A 43 -1.38 4.04 5.13
N LEU A 44 -1.87 3.81 6.33
CA LEU A 44 -2.30 2.53 6.84
C LEU A 44 -3.83 2.47 6.81
N ASP A 45 -4.38 1.51 6.07
CA ASP A 45 -5.82 1.34 5.94
C ASP A 45 -6.35 0.25 6.88
N PHE A 46 -7.39 0.60 7.62
CA PHE A 46 -8.02 -0.27 8.60
C PHE A 46 -9.48 -0.49 8.25
N ASN A 47 -9.95 -1.72 8.46
CA ASN A 47 -11.36 -2.05 8.34
C ASN A 47 -12.17 -1.56 9.55
N SER A 48 -13.49 -1.75 9.49
CA SER A 48 -14.42 -1.33 10.55
C SER A 48 -14.20 -2.02 11.90
N GLU A 49 -13.49 -3.15 11.92
CA GLU A 49 -13.07 -3.86 13.14
C GLU A 49 -11.72 -3.36 13.69
N GLY A 50 -11.09 -2.38 13.04
CA GLY A 50 -9.78 -1.86 13.43
C GLY A 50 -8.62 -2.78 13.06
N ARG A 51 -8.79 -3.68 12.07
CA ARG A 51 -7.70 -4.52 11.55
C ARG A 51 -7.04 -3.84 10.36
N LEU A 52 -5.71 -3.85 10.32
CA LEU A 52 -4.95 -3.38 9.17
C LEU A 52 -5.22 -4.30 7.98
N ILE A 53 -5.66 -3.72 6.87
CA ILE A 53 -6.01 -4.44 5.63
C ILE A 53 -5.16 -4.05 4.44
N GLY A 54 -4.57 -2.84 4.45
CA GLY A 54 -3.72 -2.38 3.36
C GLY A 54 -2.78 -1.24 3.73
N ILE A 55 -1.85 -0.96 2.82
CA ILE A 55 -0.85 0.10 2.95
C ILE A 55 -0.76 0.84 1.62
N GLU A 56 -1.05 2.13 1.62
CA GLU A 56 -0.82 3.02 0.47
C GLU A 56 0.52 3.74 0.63
N VAL A 57 1.32 3.75 -0.44
CA VAL A 57 2.63 4.40 -0.47
C VAL A 57 2.71 5.33 -1.67
N LEU A 58 2.89 6.63 -1.42
CA LEU A 58 3.15 7.62 -2.46
C LEU A 58 4.66 7.80 -2.66
N ASP A 59 5.04 8.26 -3.85
CA ASP A 59 6.44 8.29 -4.29
C ASP A 59 7.09 6.90 -4.22
N ALA A 60 6.35 5.90 -4.70
CA ALA A 60 6.63 4.47 -4.51
C ALA A 60 8.01 4.05 -5.02
N ARG A 61 8.49 4.62 -6.14
CA ARG A 61 9.84 4.35 -6.68
C ARG A 61 10.97 4.67 -5.69
N ARG A 62 10.76 5.62 -4.79
CA ARG A 62 11.74 6.00 -3.75
C ARG A 62 11.47 5.27 -2.43
N MET A 63 10.20 5.11 -2.08
CA MET A 63 9.78 4.62 -0.77
C MET A 63 9.77 3.09 -0.65
N LEU A 64 9.68 2.37 -1.77
CA LEU A 64 9.63 0.90 -1.80
C LEU A 64 10.83 0.28 -2.52
N PRO A 65 11.25 -0.93 -2.12
CA PRO A 65 12.14 -1.76 -2.93
C PRO A 65 11.58 -1.96 -4.34
N VAL A 66 12.44 -1.84 -5.34
CA VAL A 66 12.03 -1.91 -6.76
C VAL A 66 11.40 -3.26 -7.11
N GLU A 67 11.73 -4.32 -6.38
CA GLU A 67 11.19 -5.67 -6.54
C GLU A 67 9.68 -5.72 -6.27
N LEU A 68 9.15 -4.84 -5.41
CA LEU A 68 7.71 -4.73 -5.14
C LEU A 68 6.94 -3.97 -6.23
N LEU A 69 7.65 -3.19 -7.05
CA LEU A 69 7.03 -2.39 -8.12
C LEU A 69 7.02 -3.11 -9.46
N ARG A 70 7.69 -4.27 -9.53
CA ARG A 70 7.67 -5.12 -10.72
C ARG A 70 6.42 -5.99 -10.67
N PRO A 71 5.63 -6.05 -11.74
CA PRO A 71 4.56 -7.03 -11.83
C PRO A 71 5.16 -8.44 -11.75
N ASP A 72 4.51 -9.32 -10.99
CA ASP A 72 4.87 -10.74 -10.92
C ASP A 72 5.00 -11.32 -12.34
N GLY A 73 6.21 -11.71 -12.72
CA GLY A 73 6.51 -12.28 -14.04
C GLY A 73 7.50 -11.52 -14.93
N ALA A 74 8.02 -10.36 -14.50
CA ALA A 74 9.12 -9.70 -15.22
C ALA A 74 10.48 -10.35 -14.86
N GLN A 75 10.88 -11.37 -15.63
CA GLN A 75 12.27 -11.84 -15.72
C GLN A 75 13.13 -10.86 -16.53
#